data_AF-A0A2C9K6B8-F1
#
_entry.id   AF-A0A2C9K6B8-F1
#
_cell.length_a   1.000
_cell.length_b   1.000
_cell.length_c   1.000
_cell.angle_alpha   90.00
_cell.angle_beta   90.00
_cell.angle_gamma   90.00
#
_symmetry.space_group_name_H-M   'P 1'
#
loop_
_entity.id
_entity.type
_entity.pdbx_description
1 polymer ?
#
loop_
_entity_poly.entity_id
_entity_poly.type
_entity_poly.pdbx_seq_one_letter_code
_entity_poly.pdbx_strand_id
1 'polypeptide(L)'
;FTLFHLYSFISRYFPTQAMNFAFKDHIKAAFKTVPGESHGRKLAKNIFSGSIAGALSNCFVYSLDYARTRLAMDAKNADNPLANRQFTGVIDVYKKTWAADGIQGLYRGFVVSVISIMVYRGCYFGFYDSLKPILLRENPGFFSSFVLSYGVTVSSNLIAYPLDTIRRRMMLRSAEKVQYKGSVDCALQIIRNEGALSLMKGAGANILRNIAGAGVLVGFDKFKDIYIRYHQKL
;
A
#
# COMPACT_ATOMS: atom_id res chain seq x y z
N PHE A 1 22.00 8.04 1.30
CA PHE A 1 20.84 7.35 0.69
C PHE A 1 20.16 6.37 1.66
N THR A 2 20.91 5.54 2.38
CA THR A 2 20.39 4.51 3.31
C THR A 2 19.69 5.08 4.56
N LEU A 3 20.25 6.13 5.19
CA LEU A 3 19.65 6.82 6.34
C LEU A 3 18.29 7.45 6.03
N PHE A 4 18.10 7.98 4.81
CA PHE A 4 16.83 8.57 4.37
C PHE A 4 15.74 7.51 4.19
N HIS A 5 16.08 6.36 3.61
CA HIS A 5 15.15 5.24 3.50
C HIS A 5 14.76 4.68 4.87
N LEU A 6 15.71 4.60 5.81
CA LEU A 6 15.47 4.15 7.17
C LEU A 6 14.59 5.14 7.95
N TYR A 7 14.89 6.45 7.88
CA TYR A 7 14.09 7.49 8.52
C TYR A 7 12.67 7.56 7.95
N SER A 8 12.51 7.42 6.63
CA SER A 8 11.20 7.34 5.98
C SER A 8 10.45 6.06 6.34
N PHE A 9 11.14 4.95 6.61
CA PHE A 9 10.51 3.71 7.06
C PHE A 9 10.02 3.81 8.51
N ILE A 10 10.86 4.34 9.41
CA ILE A 10 10.54 4.54 10.83
C ILE A 10 9.41 5.56 11.00
N SER A 11 9.49 6.71 10.31
CA SER A 11 8.46 7.76 10.32
C SER A 11 7.12 7.31 9.74
N ARG A 12 7.08 6.21 8.97
CA ARG A 12 5.83 5.61 8.51
C ARG A 12 5.34 4.53 9.46
N TYR A 13 6.25 3.69 9.96
CA TYR A 13 5.91 2.58 10.84
C TYR A 13 5.28 3.08 12.14
N PHE A 14 5.88 4.09 12.78
CA PHE A 14 5.40 4.60 14.07
C PHE A 14 3.98 5.16 14.01
N PRO A 15 3.62 6.09 13.11
CA PRO A 15 2.24 6.59 13.02
C PRO A 15 1.26 5.50 12.58
N THR A 16 1.66 4.59 11.70
CA THR A 16 0.79 3.46 11.30
C THR A 16 0.48 2.56 12.50
N GLN A 17 1.47 2.26 13.35
CA GLN A 17 1.26 1.45 14.54
C GLN A 17 0.47 2.20 15.61
N ALA A 18 0.77 3.48 15.85
CA ALA A 18 -0.03 4.32 16.73
C ALA A 18 -1.51 4.32 16.31
N MET A 19 -1.79 4.37 15.00
CA MET A 19 -3.14 4.29 14.48
C MET A 19 -3.80 2.93 14.67
N ASN A 20 -3.04 1.86 14.45
CA ASN A 20 -3.52 0.52 14.74
C ASN A 20 -3.88 0.39 16.23
N PHE A 21 -3.06 0.89 17.14
CA PHE A 21 -3.39 0.86 18.56
C PHE A 21 -4.61 1.73 18.90
N ALA A 22 -4.71 2.93 18.32
CA ALA A 22 -5.79 3.87 18.64
C ALA A 22 -7.16 3.45 18.08
N PHE A 23 -7.21 2.86 16.87
CA PHE A 23 -8.49 2.66 16.16
C PHE A 23 -8.90 1.21 15.97
N LYS A 24 -8.01 0.23 16.16
CA LYS A 24 -8.31 -1.19 15.90
C LYS A 24 -9.49 -1.70 16.72
N ASP A 25 -9.55 -1.34 18.00
CA ASP A 25 -10.61 -1.84 18.88
C ASP A 25 -11.96 -1.16 18.58
N HIS A 26 -11.96 0.15 18.32
CA HIS A 26 -13.16 0.87 17.87
C HIS A 26 -13.72 0.34 16.55
N ILE A 27 -12.85 0.06 15.58
CA ILE A 27 -13.25 -0.46 14.27
C ILE A 27 -13.74 -1.90 14.39
N LYS A 28 -13.07 -2.74 15.19
CA LYS A 28 -13.53 -4.11 15.45
C LYS A 28 -14.89 -4.13 16.16
N ALA A 29 -15.11 -3.22 17.11
CA ALA A 29 -16.39 -3.09 17.80
C ALA A 29 -17.51 -2.66 16.84
N ALA A 30 -17.25 -1.65 15.99
CA ALA A 30 -18.22 -1.15 15.01
C ALA A 30 -18.61 -2.18 13.93
N PHE A 31 -17.70 -3.10 13.59
CA PHE A 31 -17.90 -4.10 12.53
C PHE A 31 -17.98 -5.54 13.03
N LYS A 32 -18.38 -5.73 14.29
CA LYS A 32 -18.49 -7.05 14.91
C LYS A 32 -19.34 -7.99 14.04
N THR A 33 -18.79 -9.15 13.69
CA THR A 33 -19.49 -10.19 12.94
C THR A 33 -20.31 -11.02 13.93
N VAL A 34 -21.58 -11.25 13.58
CA VAL A 34 -22.49 -12.03 14.43
C VAL A 34 -22.44 -13.50 14.00
N PRO A 35 -22.43 -14.47 14.94
CA PRO A 35 -22.56 -15.88 14.60
C PRO A 35 -23.84 -16.12 13.78
N GLY A 36 -23.75 -16.83 12.65
CA GLY A 36 -24.89 -17.06 11.74
C GLY A 36 -25.07 -16.06 10.59
N GLU A 37 -24.29 -14.96 10.53
CA GLU A 37 -24.39 -14.03 9.37
C GLU A 37 -23.96 -14.68 8.05
N SER A 38 -24.64 -14.30 6.96
CA SER A 38 -24.32 -14.73 5.60
C SER A 38 -22.89 -14.37 5.22
N HIS A 39 -22.27 -15.22 4.39
CA HIS A 39 -20.88 -15.07 3.98
C HIS A 39 -20.62 -13.69 3.32
N GLY A 40 -21.53 -13.23 2.45
CA GLY A 40 -21.43 -11.92 1.81
C GLY A 40 -21.47 -10.75 2.79
N ARG A 41 -22.25 -10.84 3.88
CA ARG A 41 -22.33 -9.79 4.91
C ARG A 41 -21.06 -9.73 5.75
N LYS A 42 -20.45 -10.88 6.06
CA LYS A 42 -19.14 -10.96 6.72
C LYS A 42 -18.04 -10.37 5.85
N LEU A 43 -18.02 -10.71 4.56
CA LEU A 43 -17.09 -10.16 3.58
C LEU A 43 -17.23 -8.64 3.49
N ALA A 44 -18.45 -8.12 3.33
CA ALA A 44 -18.71 -6.69 3.26
C ALA A 44 -18.21 -5.97 4.52
N LYS A 45 -18.53 -6.48 5.72
CA LYS A 45 -18.02 -5.92 6.99
C LYS A 45 -16.50 -5.90 7.05
N ASN A 46 -15.83 -6.97 6.60
CA ASN A 46 -14.35 -7.03 6.57
C ASN A 46 -13.72 -6.04 5.58
N ILE A 47 -14.35 -5.83 4.42
CA ILE A 47 -13.91 -4.84 3.43
C ILE A 47 -14.11 -3.43 3.99
N PHE A 48 -15.31 -3.10 4.47
CA PHE A 48 -15.62 -1.76 4.96
C PHE A 48 -14.84 -1.38 6.22
N SER A 49 -14.78 -2.26 7.22
CA SER A 49 -13.95 -2.04 8.42
C SER A 49 -12.49 -1.81 8.05
N GLY A 50 -11.99 -2.61 7.12
CA GLY A 50 -10.65 -2.52 6.59
C GLY A 50 -10.33 -1.20 5.90
N SER A 51 -11.26 -0.76 5.06
CA SER A 51 -11.12 0.45 4.28
C SER A 51 -11.28 1.70 5.13
N ILE A 52 -12.14 1.69 6.15
CA ILE A 52 -12.25 2.77 7.13
C ILE A 52 -10.99 2.84 7.99
N ALA A 53 -10.47 1.70 8.47
CA ALA A 53 -9.18 1.65 9.17
C ALA A 53 -8.04 2.20 8.31
N GLY A 54 -8.01 1.78 7.05
CA GLY A 54 -7.03 2.25 6.07
C GLY A 54 -7.17 3.75 5.76
N ALA A 55 -8.39 4.25 5.62
CA ALA A 55 -8.67 5.67 5.39
C ALA A 55 -8.23 6.53 6.57
N LEU A 56 -8.62 6.16 7.80
CA LEU A 56 -8.22 6.86 9.03
C LEU A 56 -6.70 6.89 9.19
N SER A 57 -6.03 5.76 8.96
CA SER A 57 -4.56 5.70 8.98
C SER A 57 -3.93 6.57 7.90
N ASN A 58 -4.49 6.53 6.69
CA ASN A 58 -4.04 7.38 5.60
C ASN A 58 -4.30 8.86 5.88
N CYS A 59 -5.30 9.27 6.68
CA CYS A 59 -5.48 10.68 7.02
C CYS A 59 -4.21 11.31 7.61
N PHE A 60 -3.36 10.54 8.30
CA PHE A 60 -2.11 11.02 8.88
C PHE A 60 -0.88 10.58 8.08
N VAL A 61 -0.88 9.36 7.55
CA VAL A 61 0.29 8.79 6.88
C VAL A 61 0.39 9.19 5.41
N TYR A 62 -0.71 9.60 4.79
CA TYR A 62 -0.76 9.86 3.35
C TYR A 62 0.16 11.01 2.91
N SER A 63 0.26 12.08 3.71
CA SER A 63 1.13 13.21 3.39
C SER A 63 2.62 12.84 3.44
N LEU A 64 3.01 11.94 4.37
CA LEU A 64 4.37 11.39 4.44
C LEU A 64 4.67 10.49 3.24
N ASP A 65 3.70 9.65 2.84
CA ASP A 65 3.79 8.82 1.64
C ASP A 65 3.91 9.66 0.37
N TYR A 66 3.17 10.77 0.29
CA TYR A 66 3.29 11.75 -0.78
C TYR A 66 4.72 12.32 -0.83
N ALA A 67 5.23 12.84 0.30
CA ALA A 67 6.56 13.44 0.36
C ALA A 67 7.67 12.45 -0.04
N ARG A 68 7.58 11.21 0.44
CA ARG A 68 8.49 10.13 0.06
C ARG A 68 8.43 9.83 -1.43
N THR A 69 7.24 9.78 -2.01
CA THR A 69 7.03 9.46 -3.42
C THR A 69 7.64 10.53 -4.32
N ARG A 70 7.46 11.81 -3.97
CA ARG A 70 8.10 12.95 -4.66
C ARG A 70 9.62 12.88 -4.60
N LEU A 71 10.18 12.65 -3.41
CA LEU A 71 11.64 12.57 -3.21
C LEU A 71 12.25 11.38 -3.92
N ALA A 72 11.59 10.22 -3.90
CA ALA A 72 12.10 9.04 -4.59
C ALA A 72 12.13 9.23 -6.11
N MET A 73 11.19 9.99 -6.67
CA MET A 73 11.18 10.31 -8.10
C MET A 73 12.20 11.40 -8.45
N ASP A 74 12.32 12.44 -7.63
CA ASP A 74 13.33 13.48 -7.81
C ASP A 74 14.75 12.92 -7.71
N ALA A 75 14.98 11.94 -6.82
CA ALA A 75 16.25 11.24 -6.71
C ALA A 75 16.58 10.40 -7.95
N LYS A 76 15.59 9.84 -8.65
CA LYS A 76 15.82 9.13 -9.93
C LYS A 76 16.19 10.10 -11.06
N ASN A 77 15.67 11.32 -11.02
CA ASN A 77 16.02 12.34 -12.00
C ASN A 77 17.43 12.93 -11.77
N ALA A 78 17.96 12.80 -10.54
CA ALA A 78 19.30 13.29 -10.18
C ALA A 78 20.47 12.52 -10.80
N ASP A 79 20.23 11.34 -11.39
CA ASP A 79 21.24 10.60 -12.18
C ASP A 79 21.52 11.26 -13.53
N ASN A 80 20.73 12.28 -13.92
CA ASN A 80 21.00 13.13 -15.08
C ASN A 80 21.82 14.35 -14.63
N PRO A 81 23.07 14.54 -15.09
CA PRO A 81 23.95 15.65 -14.66
C PRO A 81 23.42 17.05 -15.01
N LEU A 82 22.36 17.16 -15.82
CA LEU A 82 21.67 18.41 -16.16
C LEU A 82 20.41 18.68 -15.32
N ALA A 83 19.96 17.71 -14.51
CA ALA A 83 18.71 17.83 -13.75
C ALA A 83 18.97 18.40 -12.35
N ASN A 84 18.57 19.66 -12.13
CA ASN A 84 18.52 20.22 -10.79
C ASN A 84 17.49 19.48 -9.94
N ARG A 85 17.90 19.05 -8.73
CA ARG A 85 16.98 18.48 -7.74
C ARG A 85 15.84 19.46 -7.45
N GLN A 86 14.60 19.00 -7.62
CA GLN A 86 13.43 19.79 -7.28
C GLN A 86 13.25 19.95 -5.78
N PHE A 87 13.72 18.98 -4.98
CA PHE A 87 13.55 18.96 -3.53
C PHE A 87 14.84 18.64 -2.79
N THR A 88 15.12 19.43 -1.76
CA THR A 88 16.26 19.22 -0.85
C THR A 88 15.96 18.23 0.27
N GLY A 89 14.69 18.04 0.61
CA GLY A 89 14.24 17.10 1.64
C GLY A 89 12.74 17.10 1.88
N VAL A 90 12.28 16.35 2.88
CA VAL A 90 10.85 16.18 3.21
C VAL A 90 10.19 17.53 3.52
N ILE A 91 10.84 18.37 4.33
CA ILE A 91 10.31 19.70 4.71
C ILE A 91 10.16 20.61 3.47
N ASP A 92 11.10 20.53 2.53
CA ASP A 92 11.05 21.31 1.29
C ASP A 92 9.89 20.86 0.38
N VAL A 93 9.61 19.55 0.33
CA VAL A 93 8.41 19.04 -0.37
C VAL A 93 7.13 19.63 0.22
N TYR A 94 7.01 19.64 1.56
CA TYR A 94 5.85 20.21 2.23
C TYR A 94 5.70 21.71 1.93
N LYS A 95 6.78 22.50 2.10
CA LYS A 95 6.75 23.95 1.85
C LYS A 95 6.35 24.28 0.41
N LYS A 96 7.00 23.65 -0.57
CA LYS A 96 6.73 23.89 -2.00
C LYS A 96 5.35 23.42 -2.41
N THR A 97 4.90 22.27 -1.94
CA THR A 97 3.56 21.75 -2.26
C THR A 97 2.48 22.62 -1.61
N TRP A 98 2.69 23.07 -0.37
CA TRP A 98 1.74 23.94 0.33
C TRP A 98 1.59 25.29 -0.37
N ALA A 99 2.71 25.89 -0.80
CA ALA A 99 2.69 27.16 -1.52
C ALA A 99 2.02 27.05 -2.91
N ALA A 100 2.13 25.91 -3.58
CA ALA A 100 1.58 25.70 -4.93
C ALA A 100 0.11 25.26 -4.93
N ASP A 101 -0.24 24.24 -4.14
CA ASP A 101 -1.52 23.52 -4.20
C ASP A 101 -2.25 23.44 -2.85
N GLY A 102 -1.66 23.97 -1.78
CA GLY A 102 -2.19 23.88 -0.42
C GLY A 102 -2.36 22.45 0.08
N ILE A 103 -3.33 22.26 0.99
CA ILE A 103 -3.64 20.94 1.59
C ILE A 103 -4.15 19.93 0.56
N GLN A 104 -4.84 20.40 -0.49
CA GLN A 104 -5.40 19.53 -1.53
C GLN A 104 -4.30 18.82 -2.33
N GLY A 105 -3.15 19.48 -2.54
CA GLY A 105 -1.98 18.86 -3.19
C GLY A 105 -1.42 17.68 -2.40
N LEU A 106 -1.31 17.83 -1.07
CA LEU A 106 -0.78 16.79 -0.18
C LEU A 106 -1.66 15.53 -0.14
N TYR A 107 -2.98 15.68 -0.30
CA TYR A 107 -3.96 14.58 -0.27
C TYR A 107 -4.48 14.17 -1.66
N ARG A 108 -3.83 14.65 -2.73
CA ARG A 108 -4.24 14.31 -4.10
C ARG A 108 -4.09 12.81 -4.35
N GLY A 109 -5.20 12.17 -4.75
CA GLY A 109 -5.30 10.72 -4.95
C GLY A 109 -5.80 9.92 -3.72
N PHE A 110 -6.16 10.58 -2.61
CA PHE A 110 -6.63 9.92 -1.39
C PHE A 110 -7.84 9.00 -1.63
N VAL A 111 -8.86 9.49 -2.36
CA VAL A 111 -10.06 8.71 -2.68
C VAL A 111 -9.71 7.44 -3.46
N VAL A 112 -8.83 7.54 -4.46
CA VAL A 112 -8.35 6.39 -5.25
C VAL A 112 -7.63 5.39 -4.36
N SER A 113 -6.89 5.87 -3.36
CA SER A 113 -6.28 4.97 -2.40
C SER A 113 -7.30 4.15 -1.62
N VAL A 114 -8.37 4.77 -1.13
CA VAL A 114 -9.37 4.07 -0.33
C VAL A 114 -10.07 3.02 -1.20
N ILE A 115 -10.39 3.36 -2.45
CA ILE A 115 -10.96 2.43 -3.42
C ILE A 115 -9.98 1.28 -3.72
N SER A 116 -8.68 1.56 -3.90
CA SER A 116 -7.65 0.53 -4.10
C SER A 116 -7.62 -0.46 -2.94
N ILE A 117 -7.69 0.02 -1.69
CA ILE A 117 -7.75 -0.84 -0.50
C ILE A 117 -9.02 -1.71 -0.51
N MET A 118 -10.16 -1.15 -0.89
CA MET A 118 -11.43 -1.90 -1.01
C MET A 118 -11.32 -3.02 -2.04
N VAL A 119 -10.82 -2.71 -3.24
CA VAL A 119 -10.66 -3.68 -4.34
C VAL A 119 -9.67 -4.77 -3.95
N TYR A 120 -8.50 -4.39 -3.42
CA TYR A 120 -7.50 -5.32 -2.95
C TYR A 120 -8.07 -6.29 -1.89
N ARG A 121 -8.77 -5.76 -0.86
CA ARG A 121 -9.37 -6.61 0.18
C ARG A 121 -10.48 -7.50 -0.37
N GLY A 122 -11.33 -6.97 -1.24
CA GLY A 122 -12.41 -7.73 -1.87
C GLY A 122 -11.88 -8.91 -2.67
N CYS A 123 -10.90 -8.67 -3.55
CA CYS A 123 -10.24 -9.72 -4.32
C CYS A 123 -9.49 -10.70 -3.40
N TYR A 124 -8.79 -10.20 -2.37
CA TYR A 124 -8.03 -11.04 -1.45
C TYR A 124 -8.95 -12.05 -0.74
N PHE A 125 -10.01 -11.57 -0.09
CA PHE A 125 -10.94 -12.46 0.59
C PHE A 125 -11.72 -13.33 -0.39
N GLY A 126 -12.18 -12.79 -1.52
CA GLY A 126 -12.91 -13.55 -2.53
C GLY A 126 -12.09 -14.72 -3.10
N PHE A 127 -10.83 -14.47 -3.47
CA PHE A 127 -9.93 -15.54 -3.93
C PHE A 127 -9.55 -16.48 -2.82
N TYR A 128 -9.29 -15.99 -1.61
CA TYR A 128 -8.95 -16.84 -0.48
C TYR A 128 -10.09 -17.80 -0.15
N ASP A 129 -11.33 -17.31 -0.06
CA ASP A 129 -12.51 -18.10 0.25
C ASP A 129 -12.88 -19.08 -0.87
N SER A 130 -12.60 -18.73 -2.14
CA SER A 130 -12.85 -19.62 -3.28
C SER A 130 -11.79 -20.71 -3.43
N LEU A 131 -10.51 -20.38 -3.22
CA LEU A 131 -9.39 -21.27 -3.50
C LEU A 131 -9.00 -22.11 -2.28
N LYS A 132 -9.22 -21.62 -1.05
CA LYS A 132 -8.88 -22.36 0.17
C LYS A 132 -9.56 -23.73 0.25
N PRO A 133 -10.88 -23.90 0.02
CA PRO A 133 -11.52 -25.21 0.08
C PRO A 133 -11.03 -26.19 -0.99
N ILE A 134 -10.56 -25.65 -2.13
CA ILE A 134 -10.10 -26.44 -3.27
C ILE A 134 -8.66 -26.92 -3.05
N LEU A 135 -7.76 -26.02 -2.61
CA LEU A 135 -6.33 -26.28 -2.50
C LEU A 135 -5.90 -26.80 -1.12
N LEU A 136 -6.61 -26.43 -0.04
CA LEU A 136 -6.28 -26.81 1.33
C LEU A 136 -7.37 -27.74 1.87
N ARG A 137 -7.30 -29.02 1.47
CA ARG A 137 -8.04 -30.14 2.11
C ARG A 137 -7.56 -30.35 3.56
N GLU A 138 -8.15 -31.30 4.29
CA GLU A 138 -8.09 -31.46 5.76
C GLU A 138 -6.71 -31.53 6.47
N ASN A 139 -5.58 -31.41 5.78
CA ASN A 139 -4.28 -31.11 6.40
C ASN A 139 -3.35 -30.38 5.42
N PRO A 140 -3.42 -29.05 5.31
CA PRO A 140 -2.55 -28.34 4.41
C PRO A 140 -1.12 -28.27 4.94
N GLY A 141 -0.18 -28.83 4.19
CA GLY A 141 1.25 -28.59 4.43
C GLY A 141 1.60 -27.09 4.39
N PHE A 142 2.67 -26.70 5.07
CA PHE A 142 3.16 -25.32 5.07
C PHE A 142 3.29 -24.74 3.65
N PHE A 143 3.80 -25.56 2.72
CA PHE A 143 4.01 -25.15 1.34
C PHE A 143 2.71 -24.86 0.59
N SER A 144 1.66 -25.67 0.76
CA SER A 144 0.38 -25.42 0.08
C SER A 144 -0.32 -24.17 0.62
N SER A 145 -0.28 -23.96 1.94
CA SER A 145 -0.79 -22.74 2.57
C SER A 145 -0.03 -21.49 2.11
N PHE A 146 1.28 -21.61 1.94
CA PHE A 146 2.13 -20.55 1.42
C PHE A 146 1.81 -20.23 -0.04
N VAL A 147 1.74 -21.23 -0.91
CA VAL A 147 1.42 -21.04 -2.34
C VAL A 147 0.05 -20.41 -2.51
N LEU A 148 -0.96 -20.87 -1.76
CA LEU A 148 -2.29 -20.25 -1.77
C LEU A 148 -2.22 -18.78 -1.34
N SER A 149 -1.66 -18.51 -0.17
CA SER A 149 -1.64 -17.16 0.41
C SER A 149 -0.85 -16.19 -0.47
N TYR A 150 0.28 -16.64 -1.01
CA TYR A 150 1.11 -15.86 -1.91
C TYR A 150 0.42 -15.61 -3.26
N GLY A 151 -0.15 -16.65 -3.88
CA GLY A 151 -0.88 -16.55 -5.14
C GLY A 151 -2.07 -15.59 -5.04
N VAL A 152 -2.88 -15.72 -3.98
CA VAL A 152 -4.00 -14.80 -3.69
C VAL A 152 -3.51 -13.37 -3.53
N THR A 153 -2.40 -13.16 -2.81
CA THR A 153 -1.82 -11.83 -2.59
C THR A 153 -1.35 -11.20 -3.90
N VAL A 154 -0.63 -11.95 -4.73
CA VAL A 154 -0.12 -11.46 -6.03
C VAL A 154 -1.28 -11.13 -6.96
N SER A 155 -2.25 -12.04 -7.12
CA SER A 155 -3.41 -11.83 -7.99
C SER A 155 -4.24 -10.62 -7.57
N SER A 156 -4.52 -10.48 -6.27
CA SER A 156 -5.29 -9.34 -5.74
C SER A 156 -4.55 -8.02 -5.93
N ASN A 157 -3.23 -8.02 -5.74
CA ASN A 157 -2.39 -6.85 -5.94
C ASN A 157 -2.28 -6.46 -7.42
N LEU A 158 -2.24 -7.44 -8.34
CA LEU A 158 -2.27 -7.18 -9.79
C LEU A 158 -3.58 -6.53 -10.22
N ILE A 159 -4.71 -6.97 -9.69
CA ILE A 159 -6.03 -6.38 -9.99
C ILE A 159 -6.13 -4.95 -9.44
N ALA A 160 -5.60 -4.69 -8.24
CA ALA A 160 -5.59 -3.36 -7.64
C ALA A 160 -4.50 -2.43 -8.24
N TYR A 161 -3.53 -2.98 -8.97
CA TYR A 161 -2.35 -2.24 -9.45
C TYR A 161 -2.68 -1.01 -10.32
N PRO A 162 -3.67 -1.04 -11.24
CA PRO A 162 -4.05 0.15 -12.00
C PRO A 162 -4.46 1.33 -11.11
N LEU A 163 -5.19 1.07 -10.02
CA LEU A 163 -5.61 2.09 -9.05
C LEU A 163 -4.41 2.66 -8.30
N ASP A 164 -3.45 1.81 -7.94
CA ASP A 164 -2.18 2.25 -7.35
C ASP A 164 -1.36 3.12 -8.30
N THR A 165 -1.33 2.78 -9.59
CA THR A 165 -0.66 3.59 -10.61
C THR A 165 -1.32 4.95 -10.77
N ILE A 166 -2.66 5.00 -10.83
CA ILE A 166 -3.43 6.26 -10.88
C ILE A 166 -3.12 7.10 -9.64
N ARG A 167 -3.19 6.51 -8.43
CA ARG A 167 -2.86 7.20 -7.17
C ARG A 167 -1.48 7.84 -7.25
N ARG A 168 -0.45 7.07 -7.63
CA ARG A 168 0.94 7.58 -7.70
C ARG A 168 1.09 8.66 -8.76
N ARG A 169 0.51 8.50 -9.94
CA ARG A 169 0.58 9.53 -11.00
C ARG A 169 -0.12 10.82 -10.60
N MET A 170 -1.24 10.74 -9.88
CA MET A 170 -1.92 11.90 -9.32
C MET A 170 -1.06 12.63 -8.29
N MET A 171 -0.34 11.91 -7.41
CA MET A 171 0.61 12.51 -6.46
C MET A 171 1.78 13.21 -7.18
N LEU A 172 2.29 12.59 -8.25
CA LEU A 172 3.47 13.07 -8.96
C LEU A 172 3.20 14.31 -9.82
N ARG A 173 1.95 14.55 -10.23
CA ARG A 173 1.55 15.77 -10.96
C ARG A 173 1.15 16.95 -10.06
N SER A 174 1.26 16.82 -8.73
CA SER A 174 1.08 17.99 -7.85
C SER A 174 2.21 19.01 -8.08
N ALA A 175 1.94 20.30 -7.88
CA ALA A 175 2.86 21.40 -8.15
C ALA A 175 3.32 21.54 -9.62
N GLU A 176 2.71 20.82 -10.56
CA GLU A 176 2.87 21.03 -12.00
C GLU A 176 1.73 21.89 -12.57
N LYS A 177 2.00 22.62 -13.66
CA LYS A 177 1.02 23.49 -14.34
C LYS A 177 -0.18 22.72 -14.92
N VAL A 178 -0.02 21.43 -15.23
CA VAL A 178 -1.09 20.57 -15.77
C VAL A 178 -1.46 19.52 -14.73
N GLN A 179 -2.62 19.71 -14.12
CA GLN A 179 -3.15 18.84 -13.08
C GLN A 179 -4.32 18.02 -13.61
N TYR A 180 -4.47 16.79 -13.11
CA TYR A 180 -5.65 16.00 -13.39
C TYR A 180 -6.86 16.54 -12.62
N LYS A 181 -8.00 16.68 -13.29
CA LYS A 181 -9.25 17.17 -12.66
C LYS A 181 -9.86 16.16 -11.69
N GLY A 182 -9.45 14.89 -11.79
CA GLY A 182 -9.88 13.81 -10.92
C GLY A 182 -9.21 12.48 -11.27
N SER A 183 -9.59 11.43 -10.55
CA SER A 183 -9.06 10.08 -10.76
C SER A 183 -9.46 9.45 -12.09
N VAL A 184 -10.71 9.67 -12.50
CA VAL A 184 -11.24 9.19 -13.78
C VAL A 184 -10.57 9.92 -14.95
N ASP A 185 -10.42 11.24 -14.85
CA ASP A 185 -9.68 12.04 -15.82
C ASP A 185 -8.22 11.60 -15.94
N CYS A 186 -7.55 11.35 -14.80
CA CYS A 186 -6.20 10.77 -14.78
C CYS A 186 -6.14 9.42 -15.50
N ALA A 187 -7.05 8.50 -15.19
CA ALA A 187 -7.10 7.19 -15.83
C ALA A 187 -7.31 7.30 -17.35
N LEU A 188 -8.26 8.13 -17.79
CA LEU A 188 -8.57 8.35 -19.20
C LEU A 188 -7.39 8.95 -19.95
N GLN A 189 -6.72 9.96 -19.38
CA GLN A 189 -5.54 10.58 -20.01
C GLN A 189 -4.38 9.59 -20.12
N ILE A 190 -4.12 8.77 -19.09
CA ILE A 190 -3.07 7.73 -19.15
C ILE A 190 -3.39 6.73 -20.27
N ILE A 191 -4.62 6.22 -20.31
CA ILE A 191 -5.02 5.23 -21.30
C ILE A 191 -4.94 5.80 -22.72
N ARG A 192 -5.40 7.04 -22.93
CA ARG A 192 -5.37 7.71 -24.24
C ARG A 192 -3.96 8.05 -24.71
N ASN A 193 -3.09 8.52 -23.80
CA ASN A 193 -1.77 9.03 -24.19
C ASN A 193 -0.67 7.96 -24.16
N GLU A 194 -0.78 6.96 -23.29
CA GLU A 194 0.28 5.97 -23.06
C GLU A 194 -0.17 4.50 -23.23
N GLY A 195 -1.48 4.28 -23.41
CA GLY A 195 -2.09 2.95 -23.52
C GLY A 195 -2.41 2.31 -22.17
N ALA A 196 -3.37 1.37 -22.20
CA ALA A 196 -3.84 0.66 -20.99
C ALA A 196 -2.72 -0.14 -20.29
N LEU A 197 -1.75 -0.67 -21.05
CA LEU A 197 -0.58 -1.37 -20.51
C LEU A 197 0.32 -0.47 -19.64
N SER A 198 0.27 0.85 -19.82
CA SER A 198 1.04 1.79 -18.98
C SER A 198 0.63 1.74 -17.52
N LEU A 199 -0.63 1.37 -17.22
CA LEU A 199 -1.12 1.22 -15.84
C LEU A 199 -0.47 0.05 -15.10
N MET A 200 0.05 -0.95 -15.83
CA MET A 200 0.71 -2.13 -15.28
C MET A 200 2.25 -2.04 -15.26
N LYS A 201 2.83 -0.94 -15.78
CA LYS A 201 4.28 -0.74 -15.78
C LYS A 201 4.81 -0.72 -14.34
N GLY A 202 5.73 -1.63 -14.05
CA GLY A 202 6.32 -1.80 -12.72
C GLY A 202 5.65 -2.85 -11.82
N ALA A 203 4.62 -3.54 -12.30
CA ALA A 203 3.96 -4.60 -11.53
C ALA A 203 4.91 -5.75 -11.17
N GLY A 204 5.75 -6.18 -12.13
CA GLY A 204 6.79 -7.20 -11.88
C GLY A 204 7.79 -6.78 -10.79
N ALA A 205 8.26 -5.54 -10.83
CA ALA A 205 9.14 -5.00 -9.78
C ALA A 205 8.43 -4.93 -8.41
N ASN A 206 7.12 -4.65 -8.39
CA ASN A 206 6.34 -4.67 -7.15
C ASN A 206 6.20 -6.11 -6.58
N ILE A 207 6.02 -7.10 -7.46
CA ILE A 207 5.97 -8.52 -7.06
C ILE A 207 7.32 -8.94 -6.48
N LEU A 208 8.44 -8.66 -7.17
CA LEU A 208 9.78 -8.97 -6.68
C LEU A 208 10.06 -8.33 -5.31
N ARG A 209 9.66 -7.06 -5.14
CA ARG A 209 9.75 -6.37 -3.86
C ARG A 209 8.95 -7.05 -2.76
N ASN A 210 7.75 -7.55 -3.07
CA ASN A 210 6.91 -8.27 -2.12
C ASN A 210 7.54 -9.63 -1.73
N ILE A 211 8.13 -10.36 -2.69
CA ILE A 211 8.87 -11.61 -2.41
C ILE A 211 10.05 -11.34 -1.48
N ALA A 212 10.87 -10.33 -1.81
CA ALA A 212 12.03 -9.97 -1.00
C ALA A 212 11.60 -9.56 0.42
N GLY A 213 10.53 -8.77 0.55
CA GLY A 213 9.98 -8.38 1.85
C GLY A 213 9.48 -9.56 2.68
N ALA A 214 8.77 -10.50 2.06
CA ALA A 214 8.31 -11.72 2.72
C ALA A 214 9.49 -12.60 3.16
N GLY A 215 10.51 -12.76 2.32
CA GLY A 215 11.72 -13.52 2.65
C GLY A 215 12.47 -12.93 3.84
N VAL A 216 12.63 -11.60 3.88
CA VAL A 216 13.25 -10.91 5.02
C VAL A 216 12.46 -11.12 6.30
N LEU A 217 11.12 -11.03 6.24
CA LEU A 217 10.26 -11.24 7.41
C LEU A 217 10.38 -12.67 7.96
N VAL A 218 10.25 -13.67 7.08
CA VAL A 218 10.38 -15.09 7.47
C VAL A 218 11.79 -15.38 8.01
N GLY A 219 12.83 -14.82 7.39
CA GLY A 219 14.20 -14.93 7.87
C GLY A 219 14.38 -14.32 9.26
N PHE A 220 13.79 -13.15 9.50
CA PHE A 220 13.81 -12.50 10.81
C PHE A 220 13.07 -13.32 11.88
N ASP A 221 11.88 -13.86 11.56
CA ASP A 221 11.12 -14.71 12.49
C ASP A 221 11.91 -15.98 12.86
N LYS A 222 12.55 -16.63 11.88
CA LYS A 222 13.42 -17.79 12.13
C LYS A 222 14.63 -17.43 12.99
N PHE A 223 15.27 -16.30 12.72
CA PHE A 223 16.40 -15.83 13.53
C PHE A 223 15.98 -15.56 14.98
N LYS A 224 14.84 -14.90 15.16
CA LYS A 224 14.25 -14.63 16.47
C LYS A 224 13.90 -15.92 17.22
N ASP A 225 13.31 -16.90 16.55
CA ASP A 225 13.00 -18.22 17.12
C ASP A 225 14.27 -18.94 17.60
N ILE A 226 15.35 -18.90 16.80
CA ILE A 226 16.64 -19.48 17.17
C ILE A 226 17.23 -18.76 18.38
N TYR A 227 17.19 -17.43 18.39
CA TYR A 227 17.71 -16.61 19.49
C TYR A 227 16.97 -16.89 20.81
N ILE A 228 15.62 -16.93 20.78
CA ILE A 228 14.81 -17.25 21.96
C ILE A 228 15.11 -18.67 22.46
N ARG A 229 15.20 -19.66 21.55
CA ARG A 229 15.56 -21.04 21.93
C ARG A 229 16.95 -21.17 22.52
N TYR A 230 17.90 -20.35 22.07
CA TYR A 230 19.25 -20.30 22.63
C TYR A 230 19.24 -19.71 24.05
N HIS A 231 18.47 -18.67 24.29
CA HIS A 231 18.41 -18.00 25.60
C HIS A 231 17.50 -18.71 26.62
N GLN A 232 16.50 -19.49 26.19
CA GLN A 232 15.70 -20.35 27.08
C GLN A 232 16.40 -21.66 27.47
N LYS A 233 17.56 -21.97 26.86
CA LYS A 233 18.39 -23.14 27.20
C LYS A 233 19.50 -22.83 28.21
N LEU A 234 19.65 -21.56 28.60
CA LEU A 234 20.46 -21.10 29.73
C LEU A 234 19.55 -20.86 30.93
#